data_AF-A0A061HXB2-F1
#
_entry.id   AF-A0A061HXB2-F1
#
_cell.length_a   1.000
_cell.length_b   1.000
_cell.length_c   1.000
_cell.angle_alpha   90.00
_cell.angle_beta   90.00
_cell.angle_gamma   90.00
#
_symmetry.space_group_name_H-M   'P 1'
#
loop_
_entity.id
_entity.type
_entity.pdbx_description
1 polymer ?
#
loop_
_entity_poly.entity_id
_entity_poly.type
_entity_poly.pdbx_seq_one_letter_code
_entity_poly.pdbx_strand_id
1 'polypeptide(L)'
;MRNINLVFFYYENLYLQASEIAQLASPRGSRDKKTSDSLAVTSTVSQKNDANNRTQKFNEMHLADLQKVFEAETDEHGALDKEGFIRVMKKVLSSMSEEKLEVLFLKVDSNCNGYVTWQKYVDYMMREFQGKEEMRKSQYRLRFHLPMTIIPMHHGSEIVKVAFLIQRFKTIGCFLTVTKDGILQFWSESFSMMNSFRLNQTQQFGRQQMWVVDMVCMHNMNLIAVASTELKIEFFDISNQKCVRAFTFIDLDSCVMVMDYWSDNNKGVFCYGDTKGNVVIFISDNVASGLFNPHILPRTSKWDHWTNVSLRKLLNEKSPLYRSFRVKNLHLNWCQQVKFIPQLNVVVSCSAIERSSLVLIILPTKDPEKPKLSSLNLRKGILCFDYCPDRNFLATGGYDPHIRLWNPLVSKRPVWLMKGHHTSVTHLLVNSKNTSILISISRDKNIRVWDLQDYVCLQSFCGKLFPLGNCPITSAYFHRDRTLICSTYNIGILRGYLESQGPLKTGKMTTHSTALSAVLYSKIFKQVVSGCLQGTISGIVHMNKGYYATGWSKRITNFRLHRTKMALSCCHWKTYHTEDVLCMAKYQNQFLGTSSYNGDILFWNVSMLKPILNFNASKSPLPLQPKK
;
A
#
# COMPACT_ATOMS: atom_id res chain seq x y z
N MET A 1 14.43 -20.45 16.13
CA MET A 1 15.03 -19.43 15.24
C MET A 1 14.18 -19.07 14.01
N ARG A 2 13.63 -20.01 13.22
CA ARG A 2 12.80 -19.66 12.03
C ARG A 2 11.48 -18.91 12.33
N ASN A 3 10.76 -19.28 13.40
CA ASN A 3 9.53 -18.58 13.80
C ASN A 3 9.79 -17.20 14.43
N ILE A 4 10.93 -17.03 15.09
CA ILE A 4 11.38 -15.77 15.69
C ILE A 4 11.70 -14.74 14.59
N ASN A 5 12.38 -15.14 13.51
CA ASN A 5 12.66 -14.28 12.35
C ASN A 5 11.37 -13.86 11.60
N LEU A 6 10.33 -14.70 11.58
CA LEU A 6 9.02 -14.36 11.01
C LEU A 6 8.29 -13.32 11.87
N VAL A 7 8.27 -13.48 13.20
CA VAL A 7 7.66 -12.51 14.13
C VAL A 7 8.37 -11.15 14.06
N PHE A 8 9.71 -11.13 13.91
CA PHE A 8 10.49 -9.91 13.74
C PHE A 8 10.22 -9.17 12.43
N PHE A 9 10.00 -9.90 11.33
CA PHE A 9 9.67 -9.30 10.03
C PHE A 9 8.35 -8.51 10.07
N TYR A 10 7.41 -8.93 10.93
CA TYR A 10 6.13 -8.23 11.14
C TYR A 10 6.22 -7.10 12.17
N TYR A 11 7.02 -7.24 13.24
CA TYR A 11 7.14 -6.23 14.31
C TYR A 11 7.99 -5.00 13.93
N GLU A 12 9.10 -5.16 13.19
CA GLU A 12 9.92 -4.02 12.74
C GLU A 12 9.16 -3.07 11.79
N ASN A 13 8.20 -3.61 11.02
CA ASN A 13 7.37 -2.83 10.10
C ASN A 13 6.36 -1.92 10.81
N LEU A 14 5.93 -2.31 12.02
CA LEU A 14 4.86 -1.61 12.77
C LEU A 14 5.39 -0.68 13.86
N TYR A 15 6.59 -0.90 14.41
CA TYR A 15 7.07 -0.07 15.53
C TYR A 15 7.50 1.34 15.09
N LEU A 16 8.06 1.47 13.89
CA LEU A 16 8.33 2.78 13.28
C LEU A 16 7.03 3.52 12.95
N GLN A 17 5.96 2.79 12.60
CA GLN A 17 4.61 3.34 12.35
C GLN A 17 3.94 3.92 13.61
N ALA A 18 4.10 3.28 14.77
CA ALA A 18 3.44 3.73 16.00
C ALA A 18 4.17 4.88 16.72
N SER A 19 5.50 4.96 16.62
CA SER A 19 6.28 5.97 17.36
C SER A 19 6.18 7.39 16.77
N GLU A 20 5.74 7.53 15.52
CA GLU A 20 5.65 8.84 14.83
C GLU A 20 4.23 9.44 14.88
N ILE A 21 3.19 8.63 15.10
CA ILE A 21 1.81 9.14 15.33
C ILE A 21 1.71 9.91 16.66
N ALA A 22 2.53 9.55 17.65
CA ALA A 22 2.59 10.26 18.93
C ALA A 22 3.14 11.71 18.82
N GLN A 23 3.84 12.06 17.73
CA GLN A 23 4.31 13.43 17.50
C GLN A 23 3.30 14.32 16.77
N LEU A 24 2.24 13.76 16.18
CA LEU A 24 1.22 14.51 15.42
C LEU A 24 -0.07 14.79 16.22
N ALA A 25 -0.21 14.24 17.42
CA ALA A 25 -1.35 14.47 18.31
C ALA A 25 -1.04 15.53 19.40
N SER A 26 -0.68 16.74 19.00
CA SER A 26 -0.91 17.93 19.83
C SER A 26 -2.20 18.60 19.37
N PRO A 27 -3.22 18.82 20.22
CA PRO A 27 -4.46 19.44 19.78
C PRO A 27 -4.20 20.90 19.37
N ARG A 28 -4.52 21.25 18.12
CA ARG A 28 -4.73 22.65 17.73
C ARG A 28 -6.00 23.13 18.44
N GLY A 29 -5.82 23.93 19.49
CA GLY A 29 -6.91 24.61 20.19
C GLY A 29 -7.70 25.50 19.23
N SER A 30 -9.00 25.28 19.21
CA SER A 30 -9.99 26.14 18.55
C SER A 30 -9.99 27.52 19.20
N ARG A 31 -9.72 28.56 18.39
CA ARG A 31 -9.98 29.96 18.75
C ARG A 31 -11.46 30.23 18.51
N ASP A 32 -12.19 30.59 19.57
CA ASP A 32 -13.35 31.48 19.47
C ASP A 32 -13.23 32.60 20.51
N LYS A 33 -13.48 33.82 20.05
CA LYS A 33 -13.36 35.08 20.80
C LYS A 33 -14.51 35.24 21.80
N LYS A 34 -14.23 35.75 23.00
CA LYS A 34 -14.87 36.96 23.57
C LYS A 34 -14.22 37.41 24.89
N THR A 35 -13.74 38.66 24.86
CA THR A 35 -13.73 39.74 25.88
C THR A 35 -13.03 39.61 27.25
N SER A 36 -12.08 40.55 27.45
CA SER A 36 -11.73 41.36 28.63
C SER A 36 -11.34 40.68 29.95
N ASP A 37 -10.05 40.72 30.33
CA ASP A 37 -9.50 41.84 31.13
C ASP A 37 -7.98 41.75 31.34
N SER A 38 -7.42 42.92 31.65
CA SER A 38 -6.01 43.31 31.81
C SER A 38 -5.22 42.59 32.91
N LEU A 39 -3.93 42.33 32.66
CA LEU A 39 -2.79 42.90 33.41
C LEU A 39 -1.46 42.30 32.91
N ALA A 40 -0.50 43.19 32.67
CA ALA A 40 0.86 42.89 32.22
C ALA A 40 1.78 42.58 33.40
N VAL A 41 2.68 41.58 33.28
CA VAL A 41 4.04 41.61 33.87
C VAL A 41 5.00 40.75 33.03
N THR A 42 6.15 41.37 32.78
CA THR A 42 7.45 41.02 32.19
C THR A 42 8.02 39.59 32.25
N SER A 43 8.66 39.23 31.13
CA SER A 43 9.90 38.44 30.91
C SER A 43 10.59 37.74 32.09
N THR A 44 10.96 36.47 31.90
CA THR A 44 12.38 36.00 31.86
C THR A 44 12.50 34.56 31.38
N VAL A 45 13.59 34.31 30.65
CA VAL A 45 14.07 33.04 30.11
C VAL A 45 14.42 32.06 31.24
N SER A 46 13.98 30.80 31.13
CA SER A 46 14.77 29.66 31.61
C SER A 46 14.46 28.41 30.76
N GLN A 47 15.31 28.18 29.77
CA GLN A 47 15.54 26.85 29.21
C GLN A 47 16.00 25.93 30.34
N LYS A 48 15.26 24.85 30.60
CA LYS A 48 15.83 23.52 30.92
C LYS A 48 14.73 22.46 31.10
N ASN A 49 14.96 21.35 30.40
CA ASN A 49 14.52 19.99 30.71
C ASN A 49 13.03 19.64 30.60
N ASP A 50 12.59 19.30 29.38
CA ASP A 50 11.51 18.33 29.16
C ASP A 50 11.79 17.43 27.93
N ALA A 51 13.01 16.89 27.88
CA ALA A 51 13.46 15.94 26.85
C ALA A 51 13.25 14.45 27.23
N ASN A 52 12.55 14.15 28.34
CA ASN A 52 12.56 12.79 28.92
C ASN A 52 11.31 11.93 28.70
N ASN A 53 10.24 12.41 28.07
CA ASN A 53 9.12 11.52 27.71
C ASN A 53 9.26 10.94 26.31
N ARG A 54 10.30 10.10 26.13
CA ARG A 54 10.37 9.15 25.02
C ARG A 54 9.43 7.98 25.31
N THR A 55 8.30 7.89 24.62
CA THR A 55 7.50 6.65 24.54
C THR A 55 8.40 5.52 24.05
N GLN A 56 8.66 4.56 24.94
CA GLN A 56 9.65 3.49 24.81
C GLN A 56 9.48 2.74 23.48
N LYS A 57 10.56 2.56 22.73
CA LYS A 57 10.55 1.84 21.45
C LYS A 57 10.65 0.32 21.67
N PHE A 58 9.68 -0.47 21.23
CA PHE A 58 9.67 -1.94 21.32
C PHE A 58 10.55 -2.45 20.17
N ASN A 59 11.85 -2.49 20.41
CA ASN A 59 12.86 -2.91 19.45
C ASN A 59 13.06 -4.45 19.47
N GLU A 60 13.80 -4.98 18.49
CA GLU A 60 14.28 -6.37 18.45
C GLU A 60 14.94 -6.81 19.77
N MET A 61 15.68 -5.88 20.40
CA MET A 61 16.23 -6.02 21.74
C MET A 61 15.14 -6.32 22.79
N HIS A 62 13.99 -5.63 22.76
CA HIS A 62 12.96 -5.78 23.80
C HIS A 62 12.25 -7.13 23.74
N LEU A 63 12.11 -7.74 22.56
CA LEU A 63 11.46 -9.04 22.38
C LEU A 63 12.43 -10.19 22.72
N ALA A 64 13.72 -10.03 22.38
CA ALA A 64 14.78 -10.93 22.82
C ALA A 64 15.02 -10.81 24.35
N ASP A 65 14.94 -9.61 24.90
CA ASP A 65 15.02 -9.37 26.34
C ASP A 65 13.78 -9.92 27.05
N LEU A 66 12.57 -9.77 26.46
CA LEU A 66 11.36 -10.44 26.94
C LEU A 66 11.53 -11.96 26.94
N GLN A 67 12.03 -12.54 25.85
CA GLN A 67 12.27 -13.98 25.77
C GLN A 67 13.24 -14.44 26.86
N LYS A 68 14.37 -13.75 27.04
CA LYS A 68 15.35 -14.06 28.09
C LYS A 68 14.77 -13.95 29.50
N VAL A 69 13.97 -12.92 29.76
CA VAL A 69 13.36 -12.71 31.08
C VAL A 69 12.24 -13.71 31.32
N PHE A 70 11.47 -14.10 30.29
CA PHE A 70 10.51 -15.19 30.37
C PHE A 70 11.22 -16.51 30.69
N GLU A 71 12.27 -16.86 29.95
CA GLU A 71 13.02 -18.12 30.14
C GLU A 71 13.78 -18.17 31.49
N ALA A 72 14.13 -17.03 32.07
CA ALA A 72 14.81 -16.93 33.37
C ALA A 72 13.88 -17.05 34.58
N GLU A 73 12.59 -16.74 34.43
CA GLU A 73 11.60 -16.76 35.54
C GLU A 73 10.58 -17.91 35.44
N THR A 74 10.70 -18.80 34.46
CA THR A 74 9.78 -19.94 34.31
C THR A 74 10.06 -21.07 35.29
N ASP A 75 8.99 -21.74 35.74
CA ASP A 75 9.07 -22.97 36.52
C ASP A 75 9.69 -24.14 35.71
N GLU A 76 9.91 -25.31 36.33
CA GLU A 76 10.48 -26.53 35.70
C GLU A 76 9.76 -26.97 34.41
N HIS A 77 8.54 -26.46 34.16
CA HIS A 77 7.70 -26.76 33.00
C HIS A 77 7.69 -25.64 31.93
N GLY A 78 8.48 -24.57 32.08
CA GLY A 78 8.57 -23.49 31.09
C GLY A 78 7.34 -22.58 31.03
N ALA A 79 6.60 -22.44 32.13
CA ALA A 79 5.37 -21.65 32.21
C ALA A 79 5.42 -20.61 33.35
N LEU A 80 4.69 -19.50 33.17
CA LEU A 80 4.52 -18.44 34.16
C LEU A 80 3.09 -18.39 34.65
N ASP A 81 2.92 -18.24 35.96
CA ASP A 81 1.65 -17.90 36.58
C ASP A 81 1.30 -16.41 36.37
N LYS A 82 0.13 -15.97 36.84
CA LYS A 82 -0.36 -14.60 36.65
C LYS A 82 0.58 -13.55 37.26
N GLU A 83 1.06 -13.79 38.48
CA GLU A 83 1.92 -12.84 39.19
C GLU A 83 3.32 -12.78 38.58
N GLY A 84 3.89 -13.92 38.19
CA GLY A 84 5.13 -14.02 37.42
C GLY A 84 5.02 -13.28 36.09
N PHE A 85 3.95 -13.51 35.32
CA PHE A 85 3.73 -12.81 34.05
C PHE A 85 3.67 -11.29 34.20
N ILE A 86 2.93 -10.77 35.19
CA ILE A 86 2.85 -9.31 35.42
C ILE A 86 4.19 -8.73 35.83
N ARG A 87 4.95 -9.44 36.67
CA ARG A 87 6.29 -9.05 37.11
C ARG A 87 7.27 -8.96 35.94
N VAL A 88 7.32 -10.00 35.10
CA VAL A 88 8.13 -10.05 33.88
C VAL A 88 7.73 -8.92 32.91
N MET A 89 6.43 -8.77 32.65
CA MET A 89 5.95 -7.76 31.71
C MET A 89 6.17 -6.33 32.22
N LYS A 90 6.11 -6.08 33.52
CA LYS A 90 6.46 -4.77 34.11
C LYS A 90 7.93 -4.41 33.98
N LYS A 91 8.84 -5.40 34.10
CA LYS A 91 10.28 -5.15 33.94
C LYS A 91 10.60 -4.60 32.56
N VAL A 92 9.87 -5.05 31.54
CA VAL A 92 10.08 -4.60 30.15
C VAL A 92 9.15 -3.44 29.76
N LEU A 93 7.91 -3.43 30.26
CA LEU A 93 6.86 -2.45 29.92
C LEU A 93 6.47 -1.64 31.14
N SER A 94 7.41 -0.81 31.58
CA SER A 94 7.25 0.11 32.72
C SER A 94 6.05 1.06 32.61
N SER A 95 5.52 1.28 31.39
CA SER A 95 4.43 2.22 31.11
C SER A 95 3.02 1.63 31.19
N MET A 96 2.84 0.32 31.40
CA MET A 96 1.51 -0.33 31.40
C MET A 96 0.96 -0.51 32.82
N SER A 97 -0.32 -0.15 33.02
CA SER A 97 -1.02 -0.39 34.29
C SER A 97 -1.23 -1.89 34.52
N GLU A 98 -1.21 -2.32 35.79
CA GLU A 98 -1.45 -3.72 36.17
C GLU A 98 -2.75 -4.24 35.57
N GLU A 99 -3.84 -3.48 35.63
CA GLU A 99 -5.14 -3.87 35.06
C GLU A 99 -5.04 -4.25 33.57
N LYS A 100 -4.19 -3.57 32.78
CA LYS A 100 -4.00 -3.87 31.36
C LYS A 100 -3.17 -5.13 31.14
N LEU A 101 -2.17 -5.36 32.01
CA LEU A 101 -1.35 -6.57 31.99
C LEU A 101 -2.15 -7.80 32.44
N GLU A 102 -3.07 -7.64 33.38
CA GLU A 102 -4.01 -8.69 33.77
C GLU A 102 -4.96 -9.07 32.63
N VAL A 103 -5.49 -8.07 31.94
CA VAL A 103 -6.33 -8.31 30.75
C VAL A 103 -5.51 -9.00 29.65
N LEU A 104 -4.24 -8.63 29.47
CA LEU A 104 -3.35 -9.29 28.50
C LEU A 104 -3.08 -10.75 28.90
N PHE A 105 -2.80 -11.02 30.17
CA PHE A 105 -2.63 -12.38 30.67
C PHE A 105 -3.86 -13.26 30.37
N LEU A 106 -5.05 -12.75 30.67
CA LEU A 106 -6.30 -13.48 30.40
C LEU A 106 -6.57 -13.71 28.90
N LYS A 107 -6.09 -12.81 28.04
CA LYS A 107 -6.21 -12.97 26.59
C LYS A 107 -5.22 -14.02 26.04
N VAL A 108 -4.06 -14.14 26.66
CA VAL A 108 -3.02 -15.10 26.28
C VAL A 108 -3.35 -16.50 26.83
N ASP A 109 -3.87 -16.59 28.06
CA ASP A 109 -4.37 -17.82 28.67
C ASP A 109 -5.74 -18.24 28.12
N SER A 110 -5.79 -18.49 26.82
CA SER A 110 -7.01 -18.90 26.11
C SER A 110 -7.63 -20.21 26.61
N ASN A 111 -6.85 -21.08 27.25
CA ASN A 111 -7.31 -22.35 27.82
C ASN A 111 -7.62 -22.28 29.33
N CYS A 112 -7.53 -21.10 29.95
CA CYS A 112 -7.87 -20.83 31.35
C CYS A 112 -7.16 -21.78 32.34
N ASN A 113 -5.95 -22.23 32.00
CA ASN A 113 -5.21 -23.15 32.87
C ASN A 113 -4.41 -22.40 33.93
N GLY A 114 -4.41 -21.05 33.91
CA GLY A 114 -3.70 -20.20 34.86
C GLY A 114 -2.22 -20.04 34.54
N TYR A 115 -1.75 -20.55 33.40
CA TYR A 115 -0.33 -20.57 33.02
C TYR A 115 -0.08 -20.12 31.58
N VAL A 116 0.85 -19.19 31.42
CA VAL A 116 1.28 -18.63 30.14
C VAL A 116 2.69 -19.08 29.83
N THR A 117 2.88 -19.75 28.69
CA THR A 117 4.20 -20.01 28.13
C THR A 117 4.57 -18.94 27.12
N TRP A 118 5.86 -18.76 26.86
CA TRP A 118 6.34 -17.83 25.83
C TRP A 118 5.70 -18.12 24.46
N GLN A 119 5.57 -19.40 24.08
CA GLN A 119 4.94 -19.79 22.82
C GLN A 119 3.48 -19.32 22.73
N LYS A 120 2.68 -19.50 23.80
CA LYS A 120 1.29 -19.01 23.84
C LYS A 120 1.22 -17.50 23.69
N TYR A 121 2.15 -16.77 24.32
CA TYR A 121 2.23 -15.32 24.20
C TYR A 121 2.52 -14.89 22.76
N VAL A 122 3.51 -15.49 22.10
CA VAL A 122 3.84 -15.21 20.70
C VAL A 122 2.68 -15.55 19.77
N ASP A 123 2.04 -16.71 19.95
CA ASP A 123 0.91 -17.14 19.13
C ASP A 123 -0.29 -16.19 19.27
N TYR A 124 -0.59 -15.75 20.51
CA TYR A 124 -1.62 -14.75 20.77
C TYR A 124 -1.32 -13.44 20.06
N MET A 125 -0.09 -12.92 20.19
CA MET A 125 0.29 -11.67 19.54
C MET A 125 0.14 -11.79 18.01
N MET A 126 0.64 -12.88 17.41
CA MET A 126 0.50 -13.12 15.97
C MET A 126 -0.96 -13.12 15.50
N ARG A 127 -1.86 -13.79 16.25
CA ARG A 127 -3.30 -13.82 15.92
C ARG A 127 -3.95 -12.44 16.07
N GLU A 128 -3.65 -11.69 17.14
CA GLU A 128 -4.19 -10.35 17.33
C GLU A 128 -3.75 -9.40 16.19
N PHE A 129 -2.51 -9.51 15.74
CA PHE A 129 -2.02 -8.73 14.59
C PHE A 129 -2.67 -9.14 13.28
N GLN A 130 -2.71 -10.43 12.96
CA GLN A 130 -3.36 -10.94 11.75
C GLN A 130 -4.82 -10.48 11.68
N GLY A 131 -5.57 -10.59 12.78
CA GLY A 131 -6.96 -10.13 12.85
C GLY A 131 -7.10 -8.62 12.66
N LYS A 132 -6.23 -7.80 13.25
CA LYS A 132 -6.22 -6.33 13.01
C LYS A 132 -5.82 -5.98 11.59
N GLU A 133 -4.88 -6.71 10.99
CA GLU A 133 -4.44 -6.52 9.61
C GLU A 133 -5.55 -6.90 8.62
N GLU A 134 -6.24 -8.01 8.84
CA GLU A 134 -7.42 -8.42 8.06
C GLU A 134 -8.57 -7.44 8.22
N MET A 135 -8.82 -6.93 9.43
CA MET A 135 -9.81 -5.88 9.69
C MET A 135 -9.48 -4.58 8.95
N ARG A 136 -8.22 -4.15 8.93
CA ARG A 136 -7.80 -2.98 8.13
C ARG A 136 -7.86 -3.25 6.63
N LYS A 137 -7.38 -4.41 6.16
CA LYS A 137 -7.44 -4.82 4.74
C LYS A 137 -8.88 -4.94 4.25
N SER A 138 -9.83 -5.35 5.09
CA SER A 138 -11.25 -5.44 4.74
C SER A 138 -11.97 -4.10 4.70
N GLN A 139 -11.42 -3.06 5.35
CA GLN A 139 -11.91 -1.68 5.22
C GLN A 139 -11.57 -1.07 3.84
N TYR A 140 -10.52 -1.56 3.17
CA TYR A 140 -10.07 -1.05 1.88
C TYR A 140 -10.46 -1.98 0.72
N ARG A 141 -11.18 -1.44 -0.28
CA ARG A 141 -11.75 -2.20 -1.41
C ARG A 141 -11.08 -1.95 -2.77
N LEU A 142 -9.78 -1.63 -2.78
CA LEU A 142 -9.00 -1.74 -4.01
C LEU A 142 -8.53 -3.19 -4.14
N ARG A 143 -9.03 -3.91 -5.15
CA ARG A 143 -8.61 -5.28 -5.41
C ARG A 143 -8.24 -5.46 -6.88
N PHE A 144 -6.97 -5.73 -7.12
CA PHE A 144 -6.55 -6.38 -8.35
C PHE A 144 -6.85 -7.88 -8.26
N HIS A 145 -7.31 -8.46 -9.37
CA HIS A 145 -7.67 -9.87 -9.46
C HIS A 145 -6.59 -10.68 -10.15
N LEU A 146 -6.32 -11.86 -9.59
CA LEU A 146 -5.58 -12.92 -10.26
C LEU A 146 -6.58 -13.88 -10.96
N PRO A 147 -6.19 -14.55 -12.05
CA PRO A 147 -4.88 -14.52 -12.68
C PRO A 147 -4.66 -13.25 -13.53
N MET A 148 -3.40 -12.84 -13.64
CA MET A 148 -3.03 -11.77 -14.56
C MET A 148 -3.12 -12.28 -16.01
N THR A 149 -3.79 -11.53 -16.88
CA THR A 149 -3.97 -11.90 -18.29
C THR A 149 -2.69 -11.60 -19.08
N ILE A 150 -2.24 -12.54 -19.90
CA ILE A 150 -0.99 -12.40 -20.67
C ILE A 150 -1.31 -12.38 -22.15
N ILE A 151 -0.69 -11.43 -22.84
CA ILE A 151 -0.68 -11.35 -24.29
C ILE A 151 0.74 -11.71 -24.74
N PRO A 152 0.92 -12.90 -25.33
CA PRO A 152 2.23 -13.30 -25.83
C PRO A 152 2.61 -12.44 -27.01
N MET A 153 3.87 -11.99 -27.04
CA MET A 153 4.42 -11.35 -28.23
C MET A 153 5.16 -12.39 -29.05
N HIS A 154 4.94 -12.38 -30.37
CA HIS A 154 5.65 -13.26 -31.30
C HIS A 154 7.03 -12.71 -31.70
N HIS A 155 7.40 -11.52 -31.21
CA HIS A 155 8.68 -10.89 -31.50
C HIS A 155 9.71 -11.36 -30.48
N GLY A 156 10.89 -11.78 -30.94
CA GLY A 156 11.97 -12.31 -30.09
C GLY A 156 12.69 -11.27 -29.22
N SER A 157 12.12 -10.07 -29.09
CA SER A 157 12.75 -8.89 -28.49
C SER A 157 11.92 -8.35 -27.32
N GLU A 158 12.61 -7.77 -26.34
CA GLU A 158 11.98 -7.13 -25.18
C GLU A 158 11.15 -5.92 -25.58
N ILE A 159 10.00 -5.72 -24.94
CA ILE A 159 9.22 -4.49 -25.02
C ILE A 159 9.95 -3.43 -24.20
N VAL A 160 10.30 -2.31 -24.81
CA VAL A 160 11.00 -1.20 -24.17
C VAL A 160 10.02 -0.33 -23.39
N LYS A 161 8.89 0.03 -24.00
CA LYS A 161 7.92 0.97 -23.42
C LYS A 161 6.50 0.62 -23.79
N VAL A 162 5.59 0.82 -22.83
CA VAL A 162 4.14 0.85 -23.04
C VAL A 162 3.64 2.25 -22.76
N ALA A 163 2.92 2.85 -23.70
CA ALA A 163 2.30 4.15 -23.55
C ALA A 163 0.83 4.11 -23.96
N PHE A 164 0.02 5.01 -23.42
CA PHE A 164 -1.37 5.18 -23.84
C PHE A 164 -1.54 6.52 -24.56
N LEU A 165 -2.13 6.48 -25.74
CA LEU A 165 -2.39 7.65 -26.56
C LEU A 165 -3.90 7.94 -26.59
N ILE A 166 -4.25 9.17 -26.27
CA ILE A 166 -5.57 9.75 -26.56
C ILE A 166 -5.36 10.79 -27.65
N GLN A 167 -5.95 10.58 -28.83
CA GLN A 167 -5.93 11.57 -29.89
C GLN A 167 -6.87 12.73 -29.52
N ARG A 168 -6.45 13.97 -29.80
CA ARG A 168 -7.08 15.24 -29.37
C ARG A 168 -8.59 15.38 -29.70
N PHE A 169 -9.14 14.52 -30.55
CA PHE A 169 -10.55 14.52 -30.99
C PHE A 169 -11.24 13.14 -30.96
N LYS A 170 -10.58 12.08 -30.46
CA LYS A 170 -11.19 10.75 -30.36
C LYS A 170 -11.54 10.42 -28.92
N THR A 171 -12.73 9.83 -28.73
CA THR A 171 -13.19 9.30 -27.44
C THR A 171 -12.48 8.00 -27.04
N ILE A 172 -11.99 7.26 -28.04
CA ILE A 172 -11.31 5.97 -27.88
C ILE A 172 -9.79 6.19 -28.01
N GLY A 173 -9.04 5.76 -27.00
CA GLY A 173 -7.57 5.77 -27.05
C GLY A 173 -7.00 4.45 -27.57
N CYS A 174 -5.68 4.41 -27.75
CA CYS A 174 -4.95 3.19 -28.09
C CYS A 174 -3.70 3.04 -27.22
N PHE A 175 -3.29 1.80 -26.97
CA PHE A 175 -1.98 1.53 -26.38
C PHE A 175 -0.94 1.40 -27.48
N LEU A 176 0.26 1.88 -27.18
CA LEU A 176 1.43 1.83 -28.03
C LEU A 176 2.50 1.03 -27.31
N THR A 177 3.09 0.07 -28.02
CA THR A 177 4.24 -0.68 -27.52
C THR A 177 5.37 -0.60 -28.53
N VAL A 178 6.59 -0.40 -28.04
CA VAL A 178 7.79 -0.47 -28.87
C VAL A 178 8.70 -1.54 -28.33
N THR A 179 9.16 -2.41 -29.22
CA THR A 179 10.16 -3.43 -28.92
C THR A 179 11.58 -2.91 -29.17
N LYS A 180 12.56 -3.56 -28.56
CA LYS A 180 13.98 -3.17 -28.63
C LYS A 180 14.53 -3.18 -30.06
N ASP A 181 14.02 -4.04 -30.93
CA ASP A 181 14.37 -4.14 -32.36
C ASP A 181 13.62 -3.15 -33.27
N GLY A 182 12.81 -2.24 -32.70
CA GLY A 182 12.18 -1.15 -33.43
C GLY A 182 10.85 -1.50 -34.08
N ILE A 183 10.08 -2.42 -33.50
CA ILE A 183 8.69 -2.69 -33.92
C ILE A 183 7.75 -1.87 -33.03
N LEU A 184 7.04 -0.92 -33.65
CA LEU A 184 5.99 -0.13 -33.02
C LEU A 184 4.63 -0.78 -33.30
N GLN A 185 3.86 -1.07 -32.25
CA GLN A 185 2.54 -1.69 -32.38
C GLN A 185 1.47 -0.83 -31.72
N PHE A 186 0.32 -0.81 -32.38
CA PHE A 186 -0.90 -0.15 -31.93
C PHE A 186 -1.88 -1.20 -31.44
N TRP A 187 -2.44 -0.97 -30.26
CA TRP A 187 -3.40 -1.86 -29.61
C TRP A 187 -4.65 -1.08 -29.24
N SER A 188 -5.81 -1.73 -29.32
CA SER A 188 -7.05 -1.18 -28.79
C SER A 188 -7.05 -1.16 -27.25
N GLU A 189 -8.04 -0.52 -26.61
CA GLU A 189 -8.17 -0.54 -25.15
C GLU A 189 -8.40 -1.96 -24.57
N SER A 190 -8.98 -2.87 -25.37
CA SER A 190 -9.13 -4.29 -25.03
C SER A 190 -7.87 -5.11 -25.34
N PHE A 191 -6.81 -4.47 -25.82
CA PHE A 191 -5.56 -5.08 -26.27
C PHE A 191 -5.73 -6.06 -27.45
N SER A 192 -6.60 -5.73 -28.40
CA SER A 192 -6.52 -6.30 -29.75
C SER A 192 -5.49 -5.53 -30.59
N MET A 193 -4.60 -6.26 -31.29
CA MET A 193 -3.62 -5.64 -32.17
C MET A 193 -4.35 -4.95 -33.33
N MET A 194 -4.05 -3.68 -33.56
CA MET A 194 -4.57 -2.90 -34.68
C MET A 194 -3.56 -2.87 -35.83
N ASN A 195 -2.37 -2.29 -35.58
CA ASN A 195 -1.34 -2.08 -36.60
C ASN A 195 0.04 -2.39 -36.02
N SER A 196 0.99 -2.75 -36.90
CA SER A 196 2.40 -3.00 -36.55
C SER A 196 3.29 -2.37 -37.61
N PHE A 197 4.29 -1.59 -37.19
CA PHE A 197 5.22 -0.87 -38.04
C PHE A 197 6.66 -1.15 -37.62
N ARG A 198 7.56 -1.32 -38.59
CA ARG A 198 8.99 -1.44 -38.34
C ARG A 198 9.65 -0.08 -38.60
N LEU A 199 10.27 0.50 -37.58
CA LEU A 199 10.87 1.84 -37.67
C LEU A 199 12.11 1.87 -38.58
N ASN A 200 12.80 0.73 -38.74
CA ASN A 200 14.03 0.59 -39.54
C ASN A 200 13.82 0.49 -41.07
N GLN A 201 12.78 1.06 -41.65
CA GLN A 201 12.46 0.87 -43.08
C GLN A 201 13.50 1.43 -44.08
N THR A 202 14.58 2.07 -43.61
CA THR A 202 15.60 2.72 -44.47
C THR A 202 17.04 2.32 -44.13
N GLN A 203 17.36 1.04 -44.05
CA GLN A 203 18.75 0.60 -44.16
C GLN A 203 18.91 -0.35 -45.35
N GLN A 204 19.39 0.20 -46.46
CA GLN A 204 20.05 -0.56 -47.51
C GLN A 204 21.27 -1.25 -46.90
N PHE A 205 21.39 -2.55 -47.18
CA PHE A 205 22.56 -3.42 -47.07
C PHE A 205 23.65 -3.03 -46.04
N GLY A 206 23.66 -3.78 -44.93
CA GLY A 206 24.87 -4.05 -44.15
C GLY A 206 25.35 -2.92 -43.24
N ARG A 207 24.68 -2.70 -42.10
CA ARG A 207 25.29 -2.22 -40.84
C ARG A 207 24.36 -2.44 -39.65
N GLN A 208 24.94 -2.40 -38.47
CA GLN A 208 24.44 -2.90 -37.17
C GLN A 208 22.95 -2.65 -36.87
N GLN A 209 22.32 -3.62 -36.20
CA GLN A 209 20.93 -3.56 -35.76
C GLN A 209 20.71 -2.38 -34.80
N MET A 210 19.87 -1.41 -35.19
CA MET A 210 19.41 -0.32 -34.32
C MET A 210 18.68 -0.90 -33.10
N TRP A 211 19.00 -0.43 -31.89
CA TRP A 211 18.22 -0.71 -30.69
C TRP A 211 17.50 0.54 -30.20
N VAL A 212 16.20 0.41 -29.95
CA VAL A 212 15.39 1.45 -29.32
C VAL A 212 15.68 1.46 -27.82
N VAL A 213 15.87 2.67 -27.28
CA VAL A 213 16.17 2.90 -25.87
C VAL A 213 14.95 3.38 -25.09
N ASP A 214 14.20 4.35 -25.64
CA ASP A 214 12.95 4.84 -25.03
C ASP A 214 11.99 5.39 -26.09
N MET A 215 10.71 5.48 -25.73
CA MET A 215 9.64 6.06 -26.54
C MET A 215 8.79 7.00 -25.70
N VAL A 216 8.46 8.17 -26.26
CA VAL A 216 7.52 9.13 -25.65
C VAL A 216 6.45 9.56 -26.64
N CYS A 217 5.21 9.64 -26.16
CA CYS A 217 4.05 10.05 -26.95
C CYS A 217 3.75 11.54 -26.73
N MET A 218 3.71 12.30 -27.82
CA MET A 218 3.37 13.72 -27.84
C MET A 218 1.92 13.91 -28.28
N HIS A 219 0.99 13.61 -27.36
CA HIS A 219 -0.44 13.43 -27.63
C HIS A 219 -1.13 14.64 -28.30
N ASN A 220 -0.71 15.86 -28.00
CA ASN A 220 -1.29 17.09 -28.55
C ASN A 220 -0.79 17.42 -29.96
N MET A 221 0.34 16.85 -30.38
CA MET A 221 0.94 17.02 -31.70
C MET A 221 0.78 15.79 -32.61
N ASN A 222 0.20 14.70 -32.11
CA ASN A 222 0.16 13.39 -32.78
C ASN A 222 1.55 12.90 -33.24
N LEU A 223 2.60 13.19 -32.46
CA LEU A 223 3.96 12.71 -32.72
C LEU A 223 4.38 11.67 -31.67
N ILE A 224 5.25 10.75 -32.07
CA ILE A 224 6.00 9.89 -31.17
C ILE A 224 7.49 10.22 -31.33
N ALA A 225 8.19 10.41 -30.23
CA ALA A 225 9.64 10.48 -30.19
C ALA A 225 10.21 9.11 -29.82
N VAL A 226 11.18 8.62 -30.61
CA VAL A 226 11.88 7.36 -30.38
C VAL A 226 13.37 7.64 -30.29
N ALA A 227 14.00 7.26 -29.17
CA ALA A 227 15.44 7.35 -28.97
C ALA A 227 16.11 6.03 -29.37
N SER A 228 17.20 6.10 -30.11
CA SER A 228 17.97 4.92 -30.53
C SER A 228 19.43 4.98 -30.07
N THR A 229 20.10 3.82 -30.11
CA THR A 229 21.54 3.70 -29.85
C THR A 229 22.41 4.39 -30.90
N GLU A 230 21.84 4.86 -32.03
CA GLU A 230 22.56 5.58 -33.09
C GLU A 230 22.79 7.08 -32.80
N LEU A 231 22.65 7.53 -31.55
CA LEU A 231 22.76 8.95 -31.17
C LEU A 231 21.76 9.84 -31.94
N LYS A 232 20.52 9.36 -32.09
CA LYS A 232 19.43 10.08 -32.76
C LYS A 232 18.15 10.00 -31.95
N ILE A 233 17.32 11.04 -32.05
CA ILE A 233 15.90 10.99 -31.65
C ILE A 233 15.07 11.17 -32.92
N GLU A 234 14.30 10.16 -33.28
CA GLU A 234 13.43 10.18 -34.45
C GLU A 234 12.00 10.50 -34.03
N PHE A 235 11.36 11.43 -34.74
CA PHE A 235 9.98 11.82 -34.52
C PHE A 235 9.11 11.26 -35.64
N PHE A 236 8.07 10.52 -35.27
CA PHE A 236 7.12 9.91 -36.19
C PHE A 236 5.73 10.52 -36.01
N ASP A 237 5.13 10.97 -37.10
CA ASP A 237 3.72 11.35 -37.15
C ASP A 237 2.86 10.08 -37.12
N ILE A 238 1.95 10.06 -36.15
CA ILE A 238 1.02 8.96 -35.89
C ILE A 238 -0.44 9.30 -36.17
N SER A 239 -0.66 10.40 -36.88
CA SER A 239 -1.97 10.80 -37.37
C SER A 239 -2.58 9.66 -38.20
N ASN A 240 -3.85 9.35 -37.92
CA ASN A 240 -4.62 8.29 -38.60
C ASN A 240 -3.98 6.88 -38.54
N GLN A 241 -3.26 6.55 -37.46
CA GLN A 241 -2.61 5.23 -37.27
C GLN A 241 -1.60 4.87 -38.37
N LYS A 242 -1.10 5.88 -39.10
CA LYS A 242 0.09 5.74 -39.93
C LYS A 242 1.32 5.93 -39.03
N CYS A 243 2.49 5.50 -39.51
CA CYS A 243 3.75 5.81 -38.85
C CYS A 243 4.69 6.34 -39.92
N VAL A 244 4.73 7.67 -40.06
CA VAL A 244 5.57 8.36 -41.05
C VAL A 244 6.60 9.19 -40.31
N ARG A 245 7.87 9.07 -40.71
CA ARG A 245 8.94 9.86 -40.10
C ARG A 245 8.77 11.33 -40.45
N ALA A 246 8.69 12.18 -39.43
CA ALA A 246 8.52 13.63 -39.57
C ALA A 246 9.87 14.34 -39.59
N PHE A 247 10.68 14.17 -38.55
CA PHE A 247 12.02 14.76 -38.46
C PHE A 247 12.91 14.00 -37.46
N THR A 248 14.21 14.23 -37.51
CA THR A 248 15.20 13.55 -36.67
C THR A 248 16.15 14.56 -36.03
N PHE A 249 16.37 14.43 -34.72
CA PHE A 249 17.45 15.14 -34.03
C PHE A 249 18.78 14.42 -34.26
N ILE A 250 19.73 15.17 -34.79
CA ILE A 250 21.12 14.75 -35.02
C ILE A 250 22.08 15.61 -34.18
N ASP A 251 23.37 15.25 -34.18
CA ASP A 251 24.43 15.89 -33.39
C ASP A 251 24.23 15.82 -31.86
N LEU A 252 23.67 14.70 -31.38
CA LEU A 252 23.60 14.39 -29.95
C LEU A 252 25.00 14.06 -29.42
N ASP A 253 25.39 14.68 -28.30
CA ASP A 253 26.72 14.47 -27.73
C ASP A 253 26.86 13.11 -27.00
N SER A 254 25.75 12.43 -26.71
CA SER A 254 25.68 11.15 -25.98
C SER A 254 24.34 10.44 -26.21
N CYS A 255 24.27 9.14 -25.93
CA CYS A 255 23.04 8.34 -26.12
C CYS A 255 21.96 8.77 -25.14
N VAL A 256 20.75 8.95 -25.65
CA VAL A 256 19.57 9.28 -24.84
C VAL A 256 19.08 8.01 -24.15
N MET A 257 18.93 8.07 -22.83
CA MET A 257 18.52 6.93 -22.00
C MET A 257 17.04 6.97 -21.64
N VAL A 258 16.51 8.16 -21.41
CA VAL A 258 15.12 8.34 -20.98
C VAL A 258 14.60 9.67 -21.48
N MET A 259 13.33 9.69 -21.87
CA MET A 259 12.61 10.87 -22.31
C MET A 259 11.32 11.01 -21.52
N ASP A 260 10.84 12.25 -21.40
CA ASP A 260 9.50 12.55 -20.91
C ASP A 260 8.89 13.73 -21.65
N TYR A 261 7.57 13.70 -21.81
CA TYR A 261 6.81 14.78 -22.40
C TYR A 261 5.53 15.03 -21.63
N TRP A 262 5.30 16.30 -21.33
CA TRP A 262 4.09 16.75 -20.70
C TRP A 262 3.51 17.96 -21.45
N SER A 263 2.19 18.02 -21.56
CA SER A 263 1.51 19.17 -22.15
C SER A 263 0.09 19.33 -21.60
N ASP A 264 -0.31 20.57 -21.34
CA ASP A 264 -1.71 20.95 -21.04
C ASP A 264 -2.48 21.45 -22.29
N ASN A 265 -1.91 21.21 -23.48
CA ASN A 265 -2.30 21.70 -24.82
C ASN A 265 -1.91 23.15 -25.13
N ASN A 266 -1.57 23.96 -24.12
CA ASN A 266 -1.03 25.31 -24.30
C ASN A 266 0.48 25.30 -24.06
N LYS A 267 0.93 24.93 -22.87
CA LYS A 267 2.33 24.74 -22.52
C LYS A 267 2.75 23.29 -22.79
N GLY A 268 3.94 23.13 -23.35
CA GLY A 268 4.57 21.82 -23.59
C GLY A 268 5.98 21.80 -23.04
N VAL A 269 6.34 20.70 -22.39
CA VAL A 269 7.68 20.46 -21.87
C VAL A 269 8.16 19.11 -22.38
N PHE A 270 9.23 19.11 -23.17
CA PHE A 270 9.92 17.90 -23.61
C PHE A 270 11.29 17.86 -22.98
N CYS A 271 11.64 16.75 -22.33
CA CYS A 271 12.93 16.62 -21.67
C CYS A 271 13.49 15.22 -21.82
N TYR A 272 14.81 15.12 -21.77
CA TYR A 272 15.50 13.83 -21.82
C TYR A 272 16.80 13.85 -21.05
N GLY A 273 17.22 12.67 -20.61
CA GLY A 273 18.50 12.41 -19.95
C GLY A 273 19.38 11.50 -20.80
N ASP A 274 20.70 11.70 -20.72
CA ASP A 274 21.67 10.92 -21.50
C ASP A 274 22.59 10.02 -20.64
N THR A 275 23.46 9.26 -21.31
CA THR A 275 24.46 8.39 -20.68
C THR A 275 25.60 9.16 -20.00
N LYS A 276 25.76 10.46 -20.23
CA LYS A 276 26.72 11.30 -19.48
C LYS A 276 26.07 12.02 -18.30
N GLY A 277 24.79 11.72 -18.01
CA GLY A 277 24.05 12.36 -16.94
C GLY A 277 23.71 13.82 -17.21
N ASN A 278 23.71 14.26 -18.47
CA ASN A 278 23.16 15.56 -18.84
C ASN A 278 21.64 15.46 -18.93
N VAL A 279 20.97 16.58 -18.63
CA VAL A 279 19.53 16.73 -18.83
C VAL A 279 19.28 17.90 -19.77
N VAL A 280 18.50 17.65 -20.82
CA VAL A 280 18.10 18.65 -21.82
C VAL A 280 16.60 18.85 -21.74
N ILE A 281 16.18 20.11 -21.75
CA ILE A 281 14.78 20.51 -21.51
C ILE A 281 14.39 21.52 -22.58
N PHE A 282 13.23 21.29 -23.19
CA PHE A 282 12.56 22.20 -24.11
C PHE A 282 11.21 22.58 -23.52
N ILE A 283 10.93 23.87 -23.51
CA ILE A 283 9.69 24.45 -22.98
C ILE A 283 9.11 25.33 -24.07
N SER A 284 7.81 25.20 -24.33
CA SER A 284 7.06 26.17 -25.11
C SER A 284 5.84 26.58 -24.31
N ASP A 285 5.60 27.89 -24.20
CA ASP A 285 4.41 28.43 -23.53
C ASP A 285 3.17 28.39 -24.46
N ASN A 286 3.38 28.14 -25.76
CA ASN A 286 2.32 27.89 -26.74
C ASN A 286 2.74 26.82 -27.76
N VAL A 287 2.37 25.56 -27.52
CA VAL A 287 2.73 24.43 -28.39
C VAL A 287 2.17 24.57 -29.80
N ALA A 288 1.03 25.25 -29.98
CA ALA A 288 0.50 25.52 -31.32
C ALA A 288 1.40 26.46 -32.13
N SER A 289 2.18 27.32 -31.44
CA SER A 289 3.19 28.17 -32.07
C SER A 289 4.51 27.43 -32.35
N GLY A 290 4.72 26.27 -31.72
CA GLY A 290 5.85 25.36 -31.94
C GLY A 290 6.56 25.01 -30.63
N LEU A 291 6.69 23.71 -30.33
CA LEU A 291 7.50 23.22 -29.21
C LEU A 291 9.01 23.31 -29.47
N PHE A 292 9.38 23.13 -30.73
CA PHE A 292 10.73 23.22 -31.26
C PHE A 292 10.74 24.35 -32.30
N ASN A 293 11.92 24.92 -32.58
CA ASN A 293 12.04 26.11 -33.42
C ASN A 293 11.22 26.00 -34.74
N PRO A 294 10.15 26.78 -34.92
CA PRO A 294 9.29 26.72 -36.10
C PRO A 294 9.93 27.32 -37.36
N HIS A 295 11.08 28.00 -37.24
CA HIS A 295 11.87 28.44 -38.40
C HIS A 295 12.74 27.32 -38.99
N ILE A 296 13.04 26.28 -38.18
CA ILE A 296 13.85 25.13 -38.60
C ILE A 296 12.94 23.97 -39.03
N LEU A 297 11.77 23.82 -38.40
CA LEU A 297 10.80 22.79 -38.73
C LEU A 297 9.70 23.36 -39.62
N PRO A 298 9.46 22.81 -40.83
CA PRO A 298 8.36 23.24 -41.68
C PRO A 298 7.02 23.07 -40.94
N ARG A 299 6.22 24.14 -40.88
CA ARG A 299 4.81 24.04 -40.46
C ARG A 299 3.99 23.47 -41.62
N THR A 300 4.08 22.17 -41.87
CA THR A 300 3.21 21.54 -42.85
C THR A 300 2.24 20.59 -42.14
N SER A 301 0.96 20.70 -42.49
CA SER A 301 -0.10 19.78 -42.07
C SER A 301 0.07 18.36 -42.66
N LYS A 302 1.09 18.16 -43.51
CA LYS A 302 1.54 16.90 -44.07
C LYS A 302 3.07 16.89 -44.09
N TRP A 303 3.69 15.97 -43.38
CA TRP A 303 5.14 15.76 -43.43
C TRP A 303 5.50 15.03 -44.72
N ASP A 304 5.58 15.76 -45.84
CA ASP A 304 5.85 15.17 -47.16
C ASP A 304 7.31 14.71 -47.31
N HIS A 305 8.25 15.34 -46.59
CA HIS A 305 9.66 14.95 -46.53
C HIS A 305 10.18 15.01 -45.09
N TRP A 306 11.00 14.03 -44.69
CA TRP A 306 11.62 14.03 -43.37
C TRP A 306 12.82 14.96 -43.32
N THR A 307 12.98 15.69 -42.21
CA THR A 307 14.04 16.70 -42.04
C THR A 307 15.02 16.34 -40.92
N ASN A 308 16.29 16.69 -41.09
CA ASN A 308 17.31 16.56 -40.05
C ASN A 308 17.49 17.89 -39.33
N VAL A 309 17.39 17.86 -38.00
CA VAL A 309 17.54 19.03 -37.14
C VAL A 309 18.74 18.83 -36.24
N SER A 310 19.74 19.71 -36.39
CA SER A 310 20.91 19.72 -35.51
C SER A 310 20.53 20.24 -34.12
N LEU A 311 20.70 19.41 -33.10
CA LEU A 311 20.41 19.77 -31.72
C LEU A 311 21.28 20.96 -31.25
N ARG A 312 22.53 21.05 -31.72
CA ARG A 312 23.46 22.12 -31.37
C ARG A 312 22.93 23.49 -31.83
N LYS A 313 22.33 23.56 -33.01
CA LYS A 313 21.68 24.78 -33.51
C LYS A 313 20.48 25.15 -32.64
N LEU A 314 19.62 24.17 -32.35
CA LEU A 314 18.39 24.37 -31.60
C LEU A 314 18.62 24.77 -30.12
N LEU A 315 19.76 24.40 -29.53
CA LEU A 315 20.18 24.83 -28.20
C LEU A 315 20.84 26.23 -28.19
N ASN A 316 21.44 26.66 -29.29
CA ASN A 316 22.14 27.95 -29.37
C ASN A 316 21.22 29.09 -29.80
N GLU A 317 20.20 28.81 -30.61
CA GLU A 317 19.23 29.80 -31.05
C GLU A 317 18.24 30.14 -29.94
N LYS A 318 18.13 31.44 -29.63
CA LYS A 318 17.12 31.96 -28.69
C LYS A 318 15.89 32.38 -29.48
N SER A 319 14.73 31.90 -29.09
CA SER A 319 13.44 32.27 -29.67
C SER A 319 12.46 32.65 -28.56
N PRO A 320 11.54 33.61 -28.78
CA PRO A 320 10.46 33.87 -27.82
C PRO A 320 9.42 32.74 -27.79
N LEU A 321 9.39 31.85 -28.78
CA LEU A 321 8.38 30.80 -28.92
C LEU A 321 8.72 29.52 -28.16
N TYR A 322 10.01 29.25 -27.94
CA TYR A 322 10.48 28.12 -27.17
C TYR A 322 11.75 28.47 -26.40
N ARG A 323 11.91 27.86 -25.23
CA ARG A 323 13.08 27.96 -24.36
C ARG A 323 13.76 26.61 -24.27
N SER A 324 15.07 26.60 -24.38
CA SER A 324 15.88 25.39 -24.28
C SER A 324 16.93 25.53 -23.18
N PHE A 325 17.07 24.48 -22.37
CA PHE A 325 18.06 24.42 -21.30
C PHE A 325 18.86 23.14 -21.45
N ARG A 326 20.18 23.29 -21.32
CA ARG A 326 21.09 22.16 -21.23
C ARG A 326 21.85 22.23 -19.92
N VAL A 327 21.58 21.28 -19.04
CA VAL A 327 22.28 21.14 -17.75
C VAL A 327 23.31 20.02 -17.91
N LYS A 328 24.59 20.39 -18.05
CA LYS A 328 25.68 19.44 -18.25
C LYS A 328 26.16 18.85 -16.93
N ASN A 329 26.54 17.57 -16.95
CA ASN A 329 27.15 16.84 -15.83
C ASN A 329 26.29 16.92 -14.55
N LEU A 330 24.97 16.81 -14.70
CA LEU A 330 24.04 16.85 -13.58
C LEU A 330 24.21 15.60 -12.71
N HIS A 331 24.36 14.46 -13.37
CA HIS A 331 24.70 13.18 -12.77
C HIS A 331 26.06 12.72 -13.28
N LEU A 332 26.86 12.10 -12.40
CA LEU A 332 28.14 11.50 -12.78
C LEU A 332 27.99 10.11 -13.44
N ASN A 333 26.75 9.66 -13.63
CA ASN A 333 26.38 8.38 -14.23
C ASN A 333 25.11 8.55 -15.07
N TRP A 334 24.64 7.48 -15.70
CA TRP A 334 23.48 7.48 -16.59
C TRP A 334 22.24 8.01 -15.89
N CYS A 335 21.47 8.83 -16.61
CA CYS A 335 20.15 9.23 -16.17
C CYS A 335 19.20 8.03 -16.26
N GLN A 336 18.56 7.67 -15.15
CA GLN A 336 17.68 6.49 -15.05
C GLN A 336 16.22 6.85 -15.36
N GLN A 337 15.76 8.00 -14.86
CA GLN A 337 14.43 8.53 -15.15
C GLN A 337 14.46 10.05 -15.18
N VAL A 338 13.67 10.65 -16.07
CA VAL A 338 13.37 12.09 -16.10
C VAL A 338 11.87 12.26 -16.16
N LYS A 339 11.33 13.26 -15.46
CA LYS A 339 9.90 13.59 -15.51
C LYS A 339 9.65 15.07 -15.23
N PHE A 340 8.74 15.70 -15.98
CA PHE A 340 8.24 17.03 -15.64
C PHE A 340 7.05 16.96 -14.67
N ILE A 341 7.13 17.72 -13.58
CA ILE A 341 6.06 17.87 -12.59
C ILE A 341 5.42 19.25 -12.74
N PRO A 342 4.20 19.36 -13.29
CA PRO A 342 3.59 20.64 -13.59
C PRO A 342 3.21 21.45 -12.35
N GLN A 343 2.78 20.79 -11.26
CA GLN A 343 2.35 21.47 -10.02
C GLN A 343 3.48 22.25 -9.35
N LEU A 344 4.72 21.79 -9.52
CA LEU A 344 5.91 22.43 -8.97
C LEU A 344 6.68 23.24 -10.03
N ASN A 345 6.35 23.09 -11.31
CA ASN A 345 7.12 23.58 -12.45
C ASN A 345 8.60 23.14 -12.40
N VAL A 346 8.82 21.85 -12.11
CA VAL A 346 10.14 21.25 -11.92
C VAL A 346 10.34 20.07 -12.87
N VAL A 347 11.52 19.96 -13.49
CA VAL A 347 11.98 18.71 -14.11
C VAL A 347 12.78 17.94 -13.07
N VAL A 348 12.38 16.71 -12.81
CA VAL A 348 13.05 15.82 -11.87
C VAL A 348 13.84 14.79 -12.67
N SER A 349 15.08 14.54 -12.29
CA SER A 349 15.91 13.50 -12.87
C SER A 349 16.54 12.65 -11.79
N CYS A 350 16.72 11.35 -12.03
CA CYS A 350 17.40 10.45 -11.11
C CYS A 350 18.52 9.66 -11.76
N SER A 351 19.47 9.22 -10.92
CA SER A 351 20.60 8.40 -11.33
C SER A 351 20.97 7.38 -10.25
N ALA A 352 21.58 6.29 -10.72
CA ALA A 352 22.01 5.14 -9.93
C ALA A 352 23.33 5.39 -9.17
N ILE A 353 23.50 6.59 -8.59
CA ILE A 353 24.71 6.99 -7.87
C ILE A 353 24.37 7.78 -6.61
N GLU A 354 25.27 7.83 -5.62
CA GLU A 354 25.01 8.50 -4.34
C GLU A 354 25.01 10.02 -4.43
N ARG A 355 26.02 10.57 -5.12
CA ARG A 355 26.13 12.01 -5.35
C ARG A 355 25.20 12.35 -6.50
N SER A 356 24.23 13.24 -6.27
CA SER A 356 23.18 13.60 -7.24
C SER A 356 22.21 12.46 -7.56
N SER A 357 21.80 11.65 -6.58
CA SER A 357 20.87 10.53 -6.84
C SER A 357 19.55 10.99 -7.47
N LEU A 358 19.03 12.13 -7.03
CA LEU A 358 17.84 12.76 -7.57
C LEU A 358 18.05 14.26 -7.58
N VAL A 359 17.76 14.91 -8.70
CA VAL A 359 17.92 16.36 -8.85
C VAL A 359 16.61 16.95 -9.33
N LEU A 360 16.18 18.00 -8.63
CA LEU A 360 15.04 18.82 -8.97
C LEU A 360 15.56 20.06 -9.69
N ILE A 361 15.17 20.23 -10.94
CA ILE A 361 15.51 21.36 -11.80
C ILE A 361 14.30 22.29 -11.85
N ILE A 362 14.32 23.35 -11.05
CA ILE A 362 13.26 24.35 -11.00
C ILE A 362 13.38 25.24 -12.23
N LEU A 363 12.33 25.25 -13.06
CA LEU A 363 12.32 25.98 -14.30
C LEU A 363 12.01 27.46 -14.06
N PRO A 364 12.74 28.39 -14.71
CA PRO A 364 12.51 29.81 -14.57
C PRO A 364 11.16 30.22 -15.18
N THR A 365 10.45 31.12 -14.51
CA THR A 365 9.17 31.66 -15.00
C THR A 365 9.35 32.88 -15.90
N LYS A 366 10.48 33.60 -15.78
CA LYS A 366 10.84 34.76 -16.60
C LYS A 366 12.31 34.69 -17.03
N ASP A 367 12.61 35.16 -18.24
CA ASP A 367 13.99 35.39 -18.68
C ASP A 367 14.55 36.66 -18.01
N PRO A 368 15.85 36.71 -17.66
CA PRO A 368 16.94 35.78 -18.01
C PRO A 368 17.36 34.81 -16.88
N GLU A 369 16.45 34.33 -16.04
CA GLU A 369 16.84 33.46 -14.90
C GLU A 369 17.32 32.06 -15.36
N LYS A 370 18.44 31.59 -14.79
CA LYS A 370 18.92 30.21 -14.98
C LYS A 370 18.09 29.24 -14.11
N PRO A 371 17.95 27.96 -14.53
CA PRO A 371 17.25 26.96 -13.72
C PRO A 371 17.96 26.75 -12.39
N LYS A 372 17.20 26.71 -11.30
CA LYS A 372 17.72 26.45 -9.95
C LYS A 372 17.74 24.96 -9.69
N LEU A 373 18.80 24.47 -9.06
CA LEU A 373 19.03 23.05 -8.83
C LEU A 373 18.89 22.75 -7.33
N SER A 374 18.14 21.71 -6.97
CA SER A 374 18.18 21.13 -5.64
C SER A 374 18.38 19.62 -5.73
N SER A 375 19.36 19.10 -4.99
CA SER A 375 19.74 17.68 -5.04
C SER A 375 19.33 16.94 -3.78
N LEU A 376 18.85 15.71 -3.97
CA LEU A 376 18.56 14.72 -2.96
C LEU A 376 19.51 13.54 -3.15
N ASN A 377 20.28 13.23 -2.10
CA ASN A 377 21.34 12.22 -2.16
C ASN A 377 20.93 10.97 -1.37
N LEU A 378 21.08 9.80 -1.98
CA LEU A 378 20.80 8.50 -1.39
C LEU A 378 21.97 7.54 -1.66
N ARG A 379 22.53 6.94 -0.59
CA ARG A 379 23.73 6.07 -0.65
C ARG A 379 23.66 4.88 -1.60
N LYS A 380 22.50 4.48 -2.11
CA LYS A 380 22.39 3.36 -3.06
C LYS A 380 21.88 3.80 -4.44
N GLY A 381 21.80 5.10 -4.69
CA GLY A 381 21.22 5.65 -5.92
C GLY A 381 19.71 5.44 -6.01
N ILE A 382 19.11 6.06 -7.02
CA ILE A 382 17.66 6.02 -7.28
C ILE A 382 17.48 5.57 -8.73
N LEU A 383 16.59 4.59 -8.92
CA LEU A 383 16.28 4.02 -10.23
C LEU A 383 14.99 4.61 -10.78
N CYS A 384 14.01 4.86 -9.91
CA CYS A 384 12.72 5.37 -10.30
C CYS A 384 12.11 6.30 -9.26
N PHE A 385 11.22 7.16 -9.70
CA PHE A 385 10.44 8.04 -8.85
C PHE A 385 9.10 8.38 -9.48
N ASP A 386 8.16 8.81 -8.64
CA ASP A 386 6.92 9.42 -9.10
C ASP A 386 6.38 10.42 -8.06
N TYR A 387 5.52 11.34 -8.50
CA TYR A 387 5.01 12.44 -7.68
C TYR A 387 3.52 12.31 -7.39
N CYS A 388 3.16 12.48 -6.13
CA CYS A 388 1.79 12.56 -5.66
C CYS A 388 1.37 14.04 -5.51
N PRO A 389 0.55 14.59 -6.42
CA PRO A 389 0.10 15.98 -6.33
C PRO A 389 -0.77 16.25 -5.10
N ASP A 390 -1.65 15.32 -4.70
CA ASP A 390 -2.62 15.56 -3.61
C ASP A 390 -1.95 15.73 -2.24
N ARG A 391 -0.80 15.09 -2.04
CA ARG A 391 -0.05 15.10 -0.78
C ARG A 391 1.26 15.88 -0.87
N ASN A 392 1.62 16.34 -2.07
CA ASN A 392 2.89 17.01 -2.36
C ASN A 392 4.11 16.18 -1.90
N PHE A 393 4.12 14.89 -2.27
CA PHE A 393 5.23 13.99 -1.97
C PHE A 393 5.82 13.38 -3.22
N LEU A 394 7.14 13.22 -3.21
CA LEU A 394 7.89 12.48 -4.21
C LEU A 394 8.23 11.11 -3.66
N ALA A 395 7.71 10.05 -4.29
CA ALA A 395 8.08 8.68 -3.99
C ALA A 395 9.31 8.28 -4.81
N THR A 396 10.31 7.68 -4.17
CA THR A 396 11.56 7.24 -4.82
C THR A 396 11.85 5.77 -4.50
N GLY A 397 12.36 5.04 -5.48
CA GLY A 397 12.81 3.65 -5.37
C GLY A 397 14.19 3.48 -6.04
N GLY A 398 14.99 2.54 -5.55
CA GLY A 398 16.36 2.35 -6.02
C GLY A 398 16.86 0.92 -5.87
N TYR A 399 18.18 0.75 -5.77
CA TYR A 399 18.78 -0.57 -5.55
C TYR A 399 18.45 -1.17 -4.19
N ASP A 400 18.05 -0.34 -3.24
CA ASP A 400 17.59 -0.83 -1.96
C ASP A 400 16.10 -1.19 -1.98
N PRO A 401 15.66 -2.12 -1.13
CA PRO A 401 14.30 -2.66 -1.17
C PRO A 401 13.26 -1.73 -0.52
N HIS A 402 13.58 -0.45 -0.39
CA HIS A 402 12.77 0.52 0.33
C HIS A 402 12.21 1.57 -0.62
N ILE A 403 10.98 1.97 -0.35
CA ILE A 403 10.38 3.12 -1.01
C ILE A 403 10.42 4.29 -0.02
N ARG A 404 10.91 5.44 -0.48
CA ARG A 404 11.00 6.65 0.35
C ARG A 404 10.06 7.71 -0.17
N LEU A 405 9.38 8.38 0.74
CA LEU A 405 8.57 9.55 0.44
C LEU A 405 9.32 10.79 0.87
N TRP A 406 9.40 11.78 0.00
CA TRP A 406 10.11 13.03 0.22
C TRP A 406 9.14 14.19 0.08
N ASN A 407 9.31 15.20 0.93
CA ASN A 407 8.71 16.50 0.68
C ASN A 407 9.66 17.28 -0.24
N PRO A 408 9.24 17.69 -1.45
CA PRO A 408 10.08 18.46 -2.36
C PRO A 408 10.61 19.78 -1.76
N LEU A 409 9.91 20.32 -0.76
CA LEU A 409 10.27 21.57 -0.07
C LEU A 409 11.25 21.35 1.09
N VAL A 410 11.32 20.13 1.66
CA VAL A 410 12.17 19.79 2.82
C VAL A 410 13.06 18.61 2.47
N SER A 411 14.27 18.90 2.00
CA SER A 411 15.12 17.94 1.27
C SER A 411 16.12 17.14 2.12
N LYS A 412 16.20 17.36 3.43
CA LYS A 412 17.28 16.75 4.24
C LYS A 412 17.06 15.28 4.58
N ARG A 413 15.79 14.85 4.74
CA ARG A 413 15.43 13.48 5.13
C ARG A 413 14.11 13.07 4.49
N PRO A 414 13.92 11.77 4.21
CA PRO A 414 12.62 11.29 3.75
C PRO A 414 11.59 11.50 4.87
N VAL A 415 10.39 11.89 4.48
CA VAL A 415 9.21 12.01 5.35
C VAL A 415 8.79 10.63 5.84
N TRP A 416 8.88 9.63 4.96
CA TRP A 416 8.47 8.28 5.27
C TRP A 416 9.28 7.22 4.54
N LEU A 417 9.36 6.04 5.14
CA LEU A 417 10.02 4.85 4.60
C LEU A 417 9.04 3.68 4.56
N MET A 418 8.64 3.25 3.37
CA MET A 418 7.82 2.05 3.19
C MET A 418 8.73 0.86 2.90
N LYS A 419 8.73 -0.11 3.83
CA LYS A 419 9.48 -1.36 3.73
C LYS A 419 8.53 -2.50 3.32
N GLY A 420 9.01 -3.45 2.52
CA GLY A 420 8.26 -4.66 2.19
C GLY A 420 8.76 -5.39 0.95
N HIS A 421 9.41 -4.67 0.03
CA HIS A 421 10.16 -5.35 -1.02
C HIS A 421 11.38 -6.07 -0.44
N HIS A 422 11.87 -7.08 -1.15
CA HIS A 422 13.09 -7.82 -0.78
C HIS A 422 14.24 -7.54 -1.75
N THR A 423 13.91 -7.01 -2.93
CA THR A 423 14.85 -6.67 -3.99
C THR A 423 14.65 -5.22 -4.43
N SER A 424 15.55 -4.73 -5.29
CA SER A 424 15.53 -3.35 -5.79
C SER A 424 14.18 -2.98 -6.40
N VAL A 425 13.71 -1.77 -6.10
CA VAL A 425 12.48 -1.20 -6.67
C VAL A 425 12.80 -0.60 -8.03
N THR A 426 12.21 -1.14 -9.09
CA THR A 426 12.50 -0.75 -10.48
C THR A 426 11.46 0.20 -11.05
N HIS A 427 10.18 0.09 -10.66
CA HIS A 427 9.13 1.01 -11.11
C HIS A 427 8.27 1.49 -9.95
N LEU A 428 7.86 2.75 -10.02
CA LEU A 428 6.90 3.39 -9.12
C LEU A 428 5.85 4.11 -9.97
N LEU A 429 4.58 3.90 -9.63
CA LEU A 429 3.44 4.50 -10.30
C LEU A 429 2.49 5.03 -9.24
N VAL A 430 2.37 6.35 -9.14
CA VAL A 430 1.43 7.02 -8.24
C VAL A 430 0.14 7.31 -9.00
N ASN A 431 -0.97 6.95 -8.37
CA ASN A 431 -2.27 7.41 -8.82
C ASN A 431 -2.87 8.38 -7.79
N SER A 432 -3.24 9.56 -8.25
CA SER A 432 -3.78 10.64 -7.42
C SER A 432 -5.25 10.96 -7.72
N LYS A 433 -5.90 10.24 -8.64
CA LYS A 433 -7.22 10.67 -9.12
C LYS A 433 -8.40 10.29 -8.23
N ASN A 434 -8.28 9.32 -7.32
CA ASN A 434 -9.41 8.88 -6.49
C ASN A 434 -9.00 8.29 -5.12
N THR A 435 -8.00 7.42 -5.12
CA THR A 435 -7.35 6.90 -3.92
C THR A 435 -5.88 7.13 -4.10
N SER A 436 -5.24 7.78 -3.13
CA SER A 436 -3.81 8.03 -3.17
C SER A 436 -3.07 6.70 -3.04
N ILE A 437 -3.03 5.91 -4.11
CA ILE A 437 -2.35 4.63 -4.16
C ILE A 437 -1.01 4.79 -4.84
N LEU A 438 -0.06 4.01 -4.37
CA LEU A 438 1.23 3.84 -5.00
C LEU A 438 1.38 2.38 -5.39
N ILE A 439 1.65 2.13 -6.67
CA ILE A 439 2.05 0.82 -7.14
C ILE A 439 3.56 0.82 -7.25
N SER A 440 4.17 -0.23 -6.76
CA SER A 440 5.62 -0.42 -6.81
C SER A 440 5.93 -1.81 -7.32
N ILE A 441 6.97 -1.88 -8.15
CA ILE A 441 7.40 -3.10 -8.79
C ILE A 441 8.88 -3.28 -8.51
N SER A 442 9.24 -4.47 -8.03
CA SER A 442 10.62 -4.84 -7.77
C SER A 442 11.23 -5.68 -8.89
N ARG A 443 12.55 -5.82 -8.86
CA ARG A 443 13.32 -6.58 -9.86
C ARG A 443 12.93 -8.07 -9.91
N ASP A 444 12.49 -8.64 -8.79
CA ASP A 444 11.94 -10.00 -8.71
C ASP A 444 10.47 -10.11 -9.16
N LYS A 445 9.92 -9.06 -9.78
CA LYS A 445 8.55 -8.92 -10.27
C LYS A 445 7.47 -8.92 -9.20
N ASN A 446 7.83 -8.75 -7.92
CA ASN A 446 6.81 -8.54 -6.90
C ASN A 446 6.15 -7.18 -7.11
N ILE A 447 4.83 -7.20 -7.25
CA ILE A 447 4.02 -6.00 -7.41
C ILE A 447 3.36 -5.73 -6.06
N ARG A 448 3.63 -4.57 -5.47
CA ARG A 448 2.99 -4.13 -4.23
C ARG A 448 2.17 -2.88 -4.46
N VAL A 449 0.96 -2.90 -3.91
CA VAL A 449 0.01 -1.79 -3.93
C VAL A 449 -0.03 -1.21 -2.53
N TRP A 450 0.30 0.06 -2.41
CA TRP A 450 0.38 0.80 -1.15
C TRP A 450 -0.72 1.83 -1.10
N ASP A 451 -1.24 2.04 0.10
CA ASP A 451 -2.01 3.22 0.42
C ASP A 451 -1.07 4.33 0.88
N LEU A 452 -1.18 5.54 0.31
CA LEU A 452 -0.42 6.71 0.72
C LEU A 452 -1.10 7.50 1.84
N GLN A 453 -2.29 7.12 2.29
CA GLN A 453 -2.90 7.70 3.48
C GLN A 453 -2.32 7.08 4.75
N ASP A 454 -2.36 5.75 4.87
CA ASP A 454 -1.83 5.04 6.04
C ASP A 454 -0.41 4.48 5.83
N TYR A 455 0.17 4.64 4.62
CA TYR A 455 1.49 4.12 4.23
C TYR A 455 1.64 2.60 4.40
N VAL A 456 0.56 1.85 4.16
CA VAL A 456 0.51 0.40 4.35
C VAL A 456 0.39 -0.33 3.01
N CYS A 457 0.97 -1.53 2.93
CA CYS A 457 0.79 -2.41 1.78
C CYS A 457 -0.61 -3.02 1.80
N LEU A 458 -1.45 -2.64 0.85
CA LEU A 458 -2.81 -3.17 0.66
C LEU A 458 -2.77 -4.58 0.03
N GLN A 459 -1.98 -4.75 -1.03
CA GLN A 459 -1.85 -6.01 -1.76
C GLN A 459 -0.40 -6.26 -2.18
N SER A 460 0.00 -7.52 -2.19
CA SER A 460 1.31 -7.96 -2.67
C SER A 460 1.12 -9.16 -3.57
N PHE A 461 1.61 -9.08 -4.80
CA PHE A 461 1.57 -10.16 -5.77
C PHE A 461 2.96 -10.72 -5.96
N CYS A 462 3.10 -12.04 -5.81
CA CYS A 462 4.38 -12.70 -5.99
C CYS A 462 4.71 -12.84 -7.48
N GLY A 463 5.87 -12.33 -7.90
CA GLY A 463 6.35 -12.40 -9.27
C GLY A 463 6.40 -13.80 -9.87
N LYS A 464 6.61 -14.82 -9.02
CA LYS A 464 6.63 -16.24 -9.41
C LYS A 464 5.28 -16.78 -9.88
N LEU A 465 4.18 -16.12 -9.50
CA LEU A 465 2.83 -16.50 -9.90
C LEU A 465 2.46 -15.94 -11.30
N PHE A 466 3.33 -15.13 -11.89
CA PHE A 466 3.10 -14.49 -13.17
C PHE A 466 3.89 -15.16 -14.29
N PRO A 467 3.22 -15.65 -15.35
CA PRO A 467 3.90 -16.19 -16.53
C PRO A 467 4.57 -15.11 -17.44
N LEU A 468 5.12 -14.01 -16.91
CA LEU A 468 5.91 -13.01 -17.70
C LEU A 468 7.36 -13.47 -17.97
N GLY A 469 7.62 -14.78 -18.09
CA GLY A 469 8.97 -15.34 -18.26
C GLY A 469 9.89 -15.06 -17.07
N ASN A 470 11.21 -15.07 -17.28
CA ASN A 470 12.22 -14.87 -16.22
C ASN A 470 12.84 -13.47 -16.19
N CYS A 471 12.58 -12.64 -17.20
CA CYS A 471 13.23 -11.33 -17.34
C CYS A 471 12.52 -10.23 -16.52
N PRO A 472 13.23 -9.25 -15.95
CA PRO A 472 12.64 -8.20 -15.13
C PRO A 472 11.63 -7.36 -15.95
N ILE A 473 10.67 -6.76 -15.26
CA ILE A 473 9.68 -5.86 -15.90
C ILE A 473 10.41 -4.64 -16.46
N THR A 474 10.29 -4.41 -17.76
CA THR A 474 10.98 -3.35 -18.50
C THR A 474 10.20 -2.04 -18.47
N SER A 475 8.88 -2.11 -18.56
CA SER A 475 7.99 -0.95 -18.49
C SER A 475 6.70 -1.31 -17.77
N ALA A 476 6.13 -0.34 -17.05
CA ALA A 476 4.86 -0.48 -16.38
C ALA A 476 4.01 0.78 -16.60
N TYR A 477 2.72 0.60 -16.78
CA TYR A 477 1.77 1.68 -17.02
C TYR A 477 0.47 1.42 -16.26
N PHE A 478 -0.04 2.44 -15.57
CA PHE A 478 -1.30 2.35 -14.85
C PHE A 478 -2.39 3.17 -15.57
N HIS A 479 -3.43 2.49 -16.03
CA HIS A 479 -4.49 3.05 -16.85
C HIS A 479 -5.80 3.19 -16.07
N ARG A 480 -6.37 4.41 -16.08
CA ARG A 480 -7.72 4.77 -15.58
C ARG A 480 -8.09 4.12 -14.24
N ASP A 481 -7.14 4.07 -13.30
CA ASP A 481 -7.36 3.60 -11.92
C ASP A 481 -7.77 2.13 -11.77
N ARG A 482 -7.68 1.34 -12.85
CA ARG A 482 -8.24 -0.02 -12.91
C ARG A 482 -7.32 -1.04 -13.52
N THR A 483 -6.41 -0.64 -14.39
CA THR A 483 -5.63 -1.60 -15.17
C THR A 483 -4.15 -1.30 -15.03
N LEU A 484 -3.43 -2.21 -14.38
CA LEU A 484 -1.97 -2.19 -14.35
C LEU A 484 -1.45 -3.04 -15.51
N ILE A 485 -0.63 -2.45 -16.35
CA ILE A 485 0.01 -3.10 -17.49
C ILE A 485 1.49 -3.19 -17.20
N CYS A 486 2.07 -4.38 -17.28
CA CYS A 486 3.49 -4.64 -17.12
C CYS A 486 4.01 -5.31 -18.39
N SER A 487 5.16 -4.88 -18.89
CA SER A 487 5.77 -5.46 -20.07
C SER A 487 7.13 -6.10 -19.75
N THR A 488 7.40 -7.18 -20.48
CA THR A 488 8.71 -7.85 -20.54
C THR A 488 8.96 -8.18 -22.02
N TYR A 489 9.03 -9.46 -22.38
CA TYR A 489 8.78 -9.94 -23.74
C TYR A 489 7.28 -10.02 -24.02
N ASN A 490 6.47 -10.30 -23.00
CA ASN A 490 5.02 -10.36 -23.09
C ASN A 490 4.38 -9.16 -22.39
N ILE A 491 3.12 -8.87 -22.72
CA ILE A 491 2.31 -7.88 -22.02
C ILE A 491 1.47 -8.60 -20.96
N GLY A 492 1.69 -8.27 -19.69
CA GLY A 492 0.87 -8.71 -18.57
C GLY A 492 -0.11 -7.61 -18.16
N ILE A 493 -1.38 -7.97 -18.04
CA ILE A 493 -2.45 -7.04 -17.66
C ILE A 493 -3.10 -7.54 -16.39
N LEU A 494 -3.07 -6.70 -15.36
CA LEU A 494 -3.70 -6.94 -14.09
C LEU A 494 -4.85 -5.95 -13.94
N ARG A 495 -6.08 -6.48 -14.01
CA ARG A 495 -7.30 -5.68 -13.82
C ARG A 495 -7.66 -5.65 -12.35
N GLY A 496 -8.11 -4.50 -11.90
CA GLY A 496 -8.67 -4.26 -10.60
C GLY A 496 -9.80 -3.27 -10.67
N TYR A 497 -10.62 -3.26 -9.62
CA TYR A 497 -11.57 -2.19 -9.39
C TYR A 497 -11.26 -1.53 -8.06
N LEU A 498 -11.56 -0.24 -8.01
CA LEU A 498 -11.67 0.50 -6.78
C LEU A 498 -13.17 0.70 -6.52
N GLU A 499 -13.72 0.04 -5.51
CA GLU A 499 -15.01 0.47 -4.99
C GLU A 499 -14.80 1.76 -4.21
N SER A 500 -15.12 2.91 -4.82
CA SER A 500 -15.40 4.11 -4.06
C SER A 500 -16.70 3.88 -3.30
N GLN A 501 -16.60 3.56 -2.01
CA GLN A 501 -17.74 3.81 -1.14
C GLN A 501 -17.87 5.34 -1.01
N GLY A 502 -18.63 5.95 -1.92
CA GLY A 502 -19.62 6.92 -1.45
C GLY A 502 -20.55 6.22 -0.45
N PRO A 503 -21.36 6.95 0.34
CA PRO A 503 -22.28 6.34 1.29
C PRO A 503 -23.37 5.59 0.50
N LEU A 504 -23.07 4.39 -0.01
CA LEU A 504 -23.98 3.63 -0.82
C LEU A 504 -24.76 2.68 0.06
N LYS A 505 -26.09 2.89 0.00
CA LYS A 505 -27.16 1.89 0.13
C LYS A 505 -26.77 0.64 0.93
N THR A 506 -27.35 0.59 2.12
CA THR A 506 -27.64 -0.54 3.00
C THR A 506 -27.78 -1.92 2.32
N GLY A 507 -26.72 -2.44 1.71
CA GLY A 507 -26.51 -3.88 1.62
C GLY A 507 -26.12 -4.31 3.02
N LYS A 508 -27.04 -4.92 3.76
CA LYS A 508 -26.80 -5.44 5.11
C LYS A 508 -25.61 -6.38 5.06
N MET A 509 -24.44 -5.88 5.43
CA MET A 509 -23.26 -6.70 5.66
C MET A 509 -23.52 -7.46 6.96
N THR A 510 -23.99 -8.70 6.87
CA THR A 510 -24.17 -9.56 8.04
C THR A 510 -22.85 -10.23 8.34
N THR A 511 -22.35 -10.09 9.57
CA THR A 511 -21.13 -10.78 10.02
C THR A 511 -21.32 -12.30 10.13
N HIS A 512 -22.58 -12.75 10.09
CA HIS A 512 -22.99 -14.14 10.16
C HIS A 512 -23.89 -14.49 8.96
N SER A 513 -23.80 -15.74 8.50
CA SER A 513 -24.63 -16.30 7.43
C SER A 513 -26.09 -16.49 7.84
N THR A 514 -26.37 -16.52 9.14
CA THR A 514 -27.68 -16.79 9.75
C THR A 514 -28.01 -15.74 10.80
N ALA A 515 -29.28 -15.68 11.21
CA ALA A 515 -29.72 -14.71 12.21
C ALA A 515 -29.01 -14.92 13.57
N LEU A 516 -28.72 -13.81 14.23
CA LEU A 516 -28.09 -13.79 15.55
C LEU A 516 -29.06 -14.34 16.61
N SER A 517 -28.56 -15.25 17.44
CA SER A 517 -29.31 -15.84 18.56
C SER A 517 -29.08 -15.09 19.87
N ALA A 518 -27.85 -14.65 20.11
CA ALA A 518 -27.47 -13.95 21.34
C ALA A 518 -26.31 -12.99 21.10
N VAL A 519 -26.29 -11.87 21.83
CA VAL A 519 -25.17 -10.91 21.82
C VAL A 519 -24.83 -10.54 23.26
N LEU A 520 -23.55 -10.61 23.62
CA LEU A 520 -23.04 -10.26 24.93
C LEU A 520 -21.87 -9.29 24.82
N TYR A 521 -21.86 -8.27 25.65
CA TYR A 521 -20.73 -7.36 25.76
C TYR A 521 -19.89 -7.69 26.99
N SER A 522 -18.59 -7.94 26.78
CA SER A 522 -17.63 -8.03 27.87
C SER A 522 -17.07 -6.66 28.17
N LYS A 523 -17.41 -6.11 29.35
CA LYS A 523 -16.85 -4.85 29.85
C LYS A 523 -15.34 -4.95 30.14
N ILE A 524 -14.87 -6.14 30.49
CA ILE A 524 -13.46 -6.42 30.81
C ILE A 524 -12.60 -6.36 29.53
N PHE A 525 -13.05 -7.01 28.46
CA PHE A 525 -12.31 -7.08 27.20
C PHE A 525 -12.69 -5.99 26.19
N LYS A 526 -13.73 -5.20 26.49
CA LYS A 526 -14.38 -4.24 25.58
C LYS A 526 -14.74 -4.87 24.22
N GLN A 527 -15.19 -6.12 24.25
CA GLN A 527 -15.50 -6.92 23.08
C GLN A 527 -16.96 -7.37 23.10
N VAL A 528 -17.54 -7.55 21.92
CA VAL A 528 -18.89 -8.10 21.73
C VAL A 528 -18.76 -9.54 21.25
N VAL A 529 -19.38 -10.47 21.96
CA VAL A 529 -19.54 -11.87 21.58
C VAL A 529 -20.93 -12.02 20.98
N SER A 530 -21.02 -12.51 19.75
CA SER A 530 -22.28 -12.74 19.04
C SER A 530 -22.39 -14.21 18.65
N GLY A 531 -23.48 -14.87 19.05
CA GLY A 531 -23.83 -16.23 18.62
C GLY A 531 -24.86 -16.19 17.49
N CYS A 532 -24.78 -17.14 16.55
CA CYS A 532 -25.74 -17.33 15.47
C CYS A 532 -26.48 -18.68 15.64
N LEU A 533 -27.60 -18.85 14.94
CA LEU A 533 -28.42 -20.08 14.99
C LEU A 533 -27.70 -21.35 14.52
N GLN A 534 -26.62 -21.22 13.74
CA GLN A 534 -25.74 -22.34 13.34
C GLN A 534 -24.56 -22.57 14.31
N GLY A 535 -24.39 -21.73 15.33
CA GLY A 535 -23.35 -21.87 16.34
C GLY A 535 -23.72 -22.94 17.38
N THR A 536 -22.71 -23.60 17.94
CA THR A 536 -22.85 -24.63 19.00
C THR A 536 -23.47 -24.13 20.31
N ILE A 537 -23.68 -22.82 20.46
CA ILE A 537 -24.17 -22.17 21.67
C ILE A 537 -25.61 -21.70 21.43
N SER A 538 -26.55 -22.32 22.14
CA SER A 538 -27.99 -22.08 22.01
C SER A 538 -28.53 -21.08 23.04
N GLY A 539 -27.86 -20.90 24.18
CA GLY A 539 -28.28 -19.98 25.22
C GLY A 539 -27.15 -19.56 26.14
N ILE A 540 -27.12 -18.28 26.52
CA ILE A 540 -26.19 -17.76 27.52
C ILE A 540 -26.94 -16.87 28.51
N VAL A 541 -26.78 -17.12 29.81
CA VAL A 541 -27.44 -16.38 30.88
C VAL A 541 -26.42 -15.94 31.92
N HIS A 542 -26.49 -14.67 32.32
CA HIS A 542 -25.68 -14.14 33.42
C HIS A 542 -26.47 -14.05 34.73
N MET A 543 -25.94 -14.66 35.79
CA MET A 543 -26.58 -14.77 37.10
C MET A 543 -25.55 -15.01 38.22
N ASN A 544 -25.72 -14.43 39.41
CA ASN A 544 -24.84 -14.62 40.59
C ASN A 544 -23.33 -14.49 40.33
N LYS A 545 -22.94 -13.52 39.49
CA LYS A 545 -21.54 -13.29 39.06
C LYS A 545 -20.90 -14.48 38.32
N GLY A 546 -21.73 -15.34 37.70
CA GLY A 546 -21.34 -16.42 36.80
C GLY A 546 -22.08 -16.33 35.47
N TYR A 547 -21.49 -16.91 34.43
CA TYR A 547 -22.07 -17.04 33.10
C TYR A 547 -22.42 -18.51 32.87
N TYR A 548 -23.69 -18.78 32.56
CA TYR A 548 -24.17 -20.10 32.22
C TYR A 548 -24.31 -20.16 30.70
N ALA A 549 -23.72 -21.16 30.06
CA ALA A 549 -23.84 -21.41 28.63
C ALA A 549 -24.41 -22.81 28.39
N THR A 550 -25.32 -22.89 27.42
CA THR A 550 -25.93 -24.13 26.93
C THR A 550 -25.75 -24.23 25.42
N GLY A 551 -25.78 -25.45 24.92
CA GLY A 551 -25.50 -25.74 23.52
C GLY A 551 -25.81 -27.18 23.15
N TRP A 552 -25.30 -27.59 21.99
CA TRP A 552 -25.46 -28.94 21.44
C TRP A 552 -24.49 -29.94 22.09
N SER A 553 -24.54 -30.02 23.42
CA SER A 553 -23.71 -30.91 24.24
C SER A 553 -24.47 -31.55 25.39
N LYS A 554 -25.81 -31.39 25.41
CA LYS A 554 -26.74 -31.82 26.49
C LYS A 554 -26.42 -31.23 27.88
N ARG A 555 -25.39 -30.37 27.99
CA ARG A 555 -24.79 -29.91 29.25
C ARG A 555 -25.02 -28.42 29.45
N ILE A 556 -25.06 -28.03 30.73
CA ILE A 556 -25.01 -26.64 31.18
C ILE A 556 -23.59 -26.40 31.70
N THR A 557 -22.88 -25.43 31.12
CA THR A 557 -21.54 -25.05 31.56
C THR A 557 -21.60 -23.72 32.30
N ASN A 558 -21.06 -23.68 33.51
CA ASN A 558 -20.98 -22.48 34.32
C ASN A 558 -19.54 -21.95 34.35
N PHE A 559 -19.39 -20.68 34.02
CA PHE A 559 -18.15 -19.93 34.08
C PHE A 559 -18.26 -18.91 35.22
N ARG A 560 -17.56 -19.15 36.32
CA ARG A 560 -17.54 -18.23 37.46
C ARG A 560 -16.18 -17.55 37.56
N LEU A 561 -16.21 -16.22 37.65
CA LEU A 561 -14.99 -15.45 37.85
C LEU A 561 -14.77 -15.27 39.36
N HIS A 562 -13.80 -16.00 39.92
CA HIS A 562 -13.43 -15.82 41.31
C HIS A 562 -12.60 -14.55 41.48
N ARG A 563 -13.13 -13.51 42.14
CA ARG A 563 -12.38 -12.26 42.39
C ARG A 563 -11.16 -12.45 43.29
N THR A 564 -11.14 -13.46 44.14
CA THR A 564 -10.06 -13.70 45.13
C THR A 564 -8.94 -14.61 44.63
N LYS A 565 -9.21 -15.52 43.69
CA LYS A 565 -8.19 -16.36 43.02
C LYS A 565 -7.91 -15.94 41.57
N MET A 566 -8.67 -14.96 41.05
CA MET A 566 -8.67 -14.46 39.66
C MET A 566 -8.48 -15.54 38.58
N ALA A 567 -9.06 -16.72 38.81
CA ALA A 567 -9.15 -17.82 37.87
C ALA A 567 -10.59 -17.95 37.37
N LEU A 568 -10.76 -18.24 36.07
CA LEU A 568 -12.05 -18.61 35.51
C LEU A 568 -12.34 -20.06 35.89
N SER A 569 -13.19 -20.29 36.89
CA SER A 569 -13.61 -21.65 37.21
C SER A 569 -14.69 -22.07 36.22
N CYS A 570 -14.35 -23.04 35.37
CA CYS A 570 -15.30 -23.73 34.50
C CYS A 570 -15.81 -24.97 35.25
N CYS A 571 -17.13 -25.05 35.48
CA CYS A 571 -17.75 -26.27 35.99
C CYS A 571 -18.91 -26.71 35.10
N HIS A 572 -18.86 -27.98 34.69
CA HIS A 572 -19.94 -28.61 33.96
C HIS A 572 -20.95 -29.15 34.96
N TRP A 573 -22.22 -28.76 34.79
CA TRP A 573 -23.29 -29.35 35.57
C TRP A 573 -23.53 -30.78 35.11
N LYS A 574 -24.06 -31.60 36.02
CA LYS A 574 -24.41 -32.98 35.70
C LYS A 574 -25.49 -33.00 34.62
N THR A 575 -25.31 -33.84 33.60
CA THR A 575 -26.25 -33.97 32.48
C THR A 575 -27.55 -34.61 32.96
N TYR A 576 -28.67 -33.92 32.77
CA TYR A 576 -30.03 -34.45 33.01
C TYR A 576 -30.91 -34.37 31.76
N HIS A 577 -30.51 -33.59 30.75
CA HIS A 577 -31.17 -33.59 29.45
C HIS A 577 -30.74 -34.82 28.67
N THR A 578 -31.72 -35.51 28.08
CA THR A 578 -31.47 -36.66 27.20
C THR A 578 -31.14 -36.22 25.77
N GLU A 579 -31.53 -35.01 25.38
CA GLU A 579 -31.24 -34.37 24.09
C GLU A 579 -30.66 -32.95 24.24
N ASP A 580 -30.34 -32.30 23.13
CA ASP A 580 -29.67 -31.00 23.12
C ASP A 580 -30.54 -29.87 23.66
N VAL A 581 -29.91 -29.00 24.45
CA VAL A 581 -30.57 -27.87 25.10
C VAL A 581 -30.77 -26.74 24.09
N LEU A 582 -32.01 -26.37 23.84
CA LEU A 582 -32.40 -25.38 22.84
C LEU A 582 -32.48 -23.96 23.39
N CYS A 583 -32.98 -23.80 24.61
CA CYS A 583 -33.06 -22.48 25.22
C CYS A 583 -32.86 -22.53 26.74
N MET A 584 -32.51 -21.38 27.29
CA MET A 584 -32.27 -21.21 28.71
C MET A 584 -32.78 -19.84 29.16
N ALA A 585 -33.54 -19.82 30.26
CA ALA A 585 -34.10 -18.63 30.86
C ALA A 585 -33.84 -18.62 32.37
N LYS A 586 -33.60 -17.45 32.96
CA LYS A 586 -33.46 -17.33 34.42
C LYS A 586 -34.73 -16.82 35.07
N TYR A 587 -34.94 -17.24 36.31
CA TYR A 587 -35.95 -16.70 37.20
C TYR A 587 -35.30 -16.31 38.54
N GLN A 588 -35.42 -15.03 38.89
CA GLN A 588 -34.96 -14.43 40.16
C GLN A 588 -33.58 -14.87 40.66
N ASN A 589 -32.48 -14.64 39.92
CA ASN A 589 -31.08 -14.92 40.34
C ASN A 589 -30.79 -16.26 41.08
N GLN A 590 -31.72 -17.20 41.14
CA GLN A 590 -31.69 -18.40 41.99
C GLN A 590 -32.11 -19.62 41.18
N PHE A 591 -32.98 -19.41 40.18
CA PHE A 591 -33.52 -20.48 39.37
C PHE A 591 -33.19 -20.31 37.89
N LEU A 592 -33.04 -21.44 37.22
CA LEU A 592 -32.74 -21.52 35.80
C LEU A 592 -33.71 -22.51 35.16
N GLY A 593 -34.43 -22.11 34.12
CA GLY A 593 -35.21 -23.00 33.27
C GLY A 593 -34.42 -23.32 32.00
N THR A 594 -34.39 -24.57 31.60
CA THR A 594 -33.75 -25.02 30.35
C THR A 594 -34.68 -25.95 29.59
N SER A 595 -34.80 -25.76 28.27
CA SER A 595 -35.59 -26.65 27.41
C SER A 595 -34.70 -27.45 26.45
N SER A 596 -35.12 -28.66 26.12
CA SER A 596 -34.42 -29.60 25.24
C SER A 596 -35.27 -29.96 24.01
N TYR A 597 -34.61 -30.42 22.93
CA TYR A 597 -35.24 -30.74 21.64
C TYR A 597 -36.40 -31.74 21.73
N ASN A 598 -36.33 -32.69 22.66
CA ASN A 598 -37.36 -33.69 22.92
C ASN A 598 -38.56 -33.17 23.75
N GLY A 599 -38.63 -31.86 24.00
CA GLY A 599 -39.71 -31.23 24.77
C GLY A 599 -39.52 -31.27 26.30
N ASP A 600 -38.39 -31.77 26.81
CA ASP A 600 -38.08 -31.72 28.24
C ASP A 600 -37.74 -30.29 28.69
N ILE A 601 -38.34 -29.85 29.78
CA ILE A 601 -38.11 -28.57 30.44
C ILE A 601 -37.69 -28.85 31.88
N LEU A 602 -36.42 -28.58 32.16
CA LEU A 602 -35.84 -28.74 33.50
C LEU A 602 -35.74 -27.40 34.20
N PHE A 603 -36.21 -27.36 35.45
CA PHE A 603 -36.08 -26.21 36.35
C PHE A 603 -35.02 -26.50 37.40
N TRP A 604 -33.98 -25.68 37.45
CA TRP A 604 -32.78 -25.90 38.25
C TRP A 604 -32.73 -24.93 39.43
N ASN A 605 -32.33 -25.44 40.60
CA ASN A 605 -31.85 -24.60 41.68
C ASN A 605 -30.34 -24.43 41.54
N VAL A 606 -29.89 -23.20 41.33
CA VAL A 606 -28.47 -22.90 41.10
C VAL A 606 -27.63 -23.10 42.35
N SER A 607 -28.23 -23.02 43.54
CA SER A 607 -27.55 -23.33 44.80
C SER A 607 -27.31 -24.82 45.01
N MET A 608 -28.19 -25.68 44.48
CA MET A 608 -28.12 -27.14 44.66
C MET A 608 -27.47 -27.86 43.47
N LEU A 609 -27.25 -27.17 42.35
CA LEU A 609 -26.71 -27.70 41.09
C LEU A 609 -27.49 -28.94 40.57
N LYS A 610 -28.78 -29.02 40.92
CA LYS A 610 -29.67 -30.12 40.57
C LYS A 610 -31.01 -29.58 40.04
N PRO A 611 -31.66 -30.30 39.11
CA PRO A 611 -33.02 -29.98 38.71
C PRO A 611 -33.97 -30.27 39.88
N ILE A 612 -34.91 -29.35 40.11
CA ILE A 612 -35.99 -29.45 41.10
C ILE A 612 -37.21 -30.11 40.45
N LEU A 613 -37.53 -29.71 39.23
CA LEU A 613 -38.72 -30.11 38.49
C LEU A 613 -38.35 -30.46 37.05
N ASN A 614 -39.00 -31.48 36.52
CA ASN A 614 -38.98 -31.81 35.09
C ASN A 614 -40.40 -31.77 34.54
N PHE A 615 -40.58 -31.13 33.38
CA PHE A 615 -41.81 -31.14 32.61
C PHE A 615 -41.49 -31.68 31.23
N ASN A 616 -42.41 -32.41 30.61
CA ASN A 616 -42.27 -32.75 29.20
C ASN A 616 -43.47 -32.19 28.44
N ALA A 617 -43.22 -31.16 27.62
CA ALA A 617 -44.23 -30.43 26.87
C ALA A 617 -45.03 -31.32 25.89
N SER A 618 -44.49 -32.48 25.50
CA SER A 618 -45.14 -33.43 24.59
C SER A 618 -45.94 -34.54 25.29
N LYS A 619 -45.74 -34.76 26.60
CA LYS A 619 -46.34 -35.89 27.33
C LYS A 619 -47.35 -35.48 28.40
N SER A 620 -47.08 -34.44 29.21
CA SER A 620 -48.00 -33.93 30.23
C SER A 620 -47.47 -32.64 30.88
N PRO A 621 -48.34 -31.67 31.21
CA PRO A 621 -47.95 -30.46 31.94
C PRO A 621 -47.71 -30.68 33.45
N LEU A 622 -47.94 -31.88 33.98
CA LEU A 622 -47.75 -32.18 35.41
C LEU A 622 -46.25 -32.35 35.74
N PRO A 623 -45.77 -31.81 36.89
CA PRO A 623 -44.37 -31.91 37.29
C PRO A 623 -43.99 -33.37 37.57
N LEU A 624 -42.95 -33.85 36.88
CA LEU A 624 -42.32 -35.13 37.14
C LEU A 624 -41.06 -34.92 37.98
N GLN A 625 -40.74 -35.88 38.86
CA GLN A 625 -39.42 -35.90 39.48
C GLN A 625 -38.36 -36.20 38.41
N PRO A 626 -37.25 -35.45 38.36
CA PRO A 626 -36.19 -35.66 37.38
C PRO A 626 -35.57 -37.05 37.59
N LYS A 627 -35.84 -37.97 36.65
CA LYS A 627 -35.21 -39.29 36.61
C LYS A 627 -33.79 -39.17 36.04
N LYS A 628 -32.88 -39.97 36.59
CA LYS A 628 -31.47 -40.03 36.15
C LYS A 628 -31.34 -40.60 34.75
#